data_AF-A0A1B7TDQ0-F1
#
_entry.id   AF-A0A1B7TDQ0-F1
#
_cell.length_a   1.000
_cell.length_b   1.000
_cell.length_c   1.000
_cell.angle_alpha   90.00
_cell.angle_beta   90.00
_cell.angle_gamma   90.00
#
_symmetry.space_group_name_H-M   'P 1'
#
loop_
_entity.id
_entity.type
_entity.pdbx_description
1 polymer ?
#
loop_
_entity_poly.entity_id
_entity_poly.type
_entity_poly.pdbx_seq_one_letter_code
_entity_poly.pdbx_strand_id
1 'polypeptide(L)'
;MSVLFENYDLNTAPPVLSFEEFKANLLSRLKELDYKNESDVFKFLSASLESGNKLSMMMEEYKDILLNEIRWDNKNNCTYDISFRSKNLNEQLYNISVIYNKFSPTKNNVRFFNFECLLNNFKIKFIYHFNNNNNKFDMDIMTSFIKSYIEENIFNGIRIVLEGNIDLTFEEAVNHFIMEINKILKKKLQNNIKNNNDLIMKIFKFNNFLNQEYGVNCKLYDIIAKQQIQDWIKFEIQLISQYYSKNFNKTQFQLNDGANLNKYLHNLFDYFKPFLVLEVDLDTRYILQFKIMIFQKIILQILQFYRSGIDVNNKSQDNILLPGSLLQRNSNVKDSNGVLMGYSYLNFQKNIILIYDNLLKLSKNQIIIMINSNFNELINEDNEGMHSLLEGEIIEYKKLIVKNFNNMVIPFIKKTSRDNLSEYINLNWYSIVNKQMYDHQVWLNFIESNSNLLKICKNILVDDDTDRPKNSSLDLLLQSQFDKLQIVNDSLIIKSITNNILLAYKLTIDQEIVINILLKDISTLNVQPKTLVEWVKFQDYTRLVNLLIYKEMNQDLLNFDKSGESIFQFQKIYQLESLTVQEIQKVWQIFI
;
A
#
# COMPACT_ATOMS: atom_id res chain seq x y z
N MET A 1 -8.20 4.96 -67.87
CA MET A 1 -8.03 3.65 -68.51
C MET A 1 -7.16 3.83 -69.75
N SER A 2 -6.03 3.11 -69.77
CA SER A 2 -5.21 2.71 -70.93
C SER A 2 -4.82 3.76 -71.97
N VAL A 3 -3.87 4.65 -71.64
CA VAL A 3 -2.74 5.04 -72.50
C VAL A 3 -1.71 5.67 -71.53
N LEU A 4 -0.59 4.99 -71.25
CA LEU A 4 0.68 5.54 -70.68
C LEU A 4 1.67 4.44 -70.19
N PHE A 5 1.58 3.20 -70.70
CA PHE A 5 2.56 2.15 -70.40
C PHE A 5 2.99 1.44 -71.69
N GLU A 6 3.66 2.15 -72.59
CA GLU A 6 4.53 1.52 -73.58
C GLU A 6 5.82 2.32 -73.67
N ASN A 7 6.95 1.61 -73.53
CA ASN A 7 8.34 2.06 -73.51
C ASN A 7 8.95 2.33 -72.13
N TYR A 8 9.06 1.28 -71.31
CA TYR A 8 10.19 1.15 -70.40
C TYR A 8 11.07 -0.03 -70.87
N ASP A 9 12.25 0.30 -71.38
CA ASP A 9 13.30 -0.64 -71.74
C ASP A 9 13.87 -1.24 -70.44
N LEU A 10 13.57 -2.52 -70.18
CA LEU A 10 13.91 -3.26 -68.97
C LEU A 10 15.42 -3.58 -68.83
N ASN A 11 16.27 -3.14 -69.76
CA ASN A 11 17.71 -3.43 -69.77
C ASN A 11 18.62 -2.24 -69.46
N THR A 12 18.07 -1.09 -69.07
CA THR A 12 18.87 0.02 -68.55
C THR A 12 18.62 0.18 -67.07
N ALA A 13 19.64 -0.11 -66.25
CA ALA A 13 19.64 0.35 -64.87
C ALA A 13 19.40 1.87 -64.90
N PRO A 14 18.36 2.39 -64.23
CA PRO A 14 18.09 3.81 -64.27
C PRO A 14 19.34 4.53 -63.74
N PRO A 15 19.73 5.66 -64.36
CA PRO A 15 20.90 6.41 -63.92
C PRO A 15 20.74 6.69 -62.42
N VAL A 16 21.82 6.44 -61.67
CA VAL A 16 21.88 6.71 -60.23
C VAL A 16 21.62 8.20 -60.05
N LEU A 17 20.36 8.56 -59.81
CA LEU A 17 19.97 9.92 -59.49
C LEU A 17 20.82 10.39 -58.32
N SER A 18 21.31 11.61 -58.32
CA SER A 18 21.97 12.21 -57.15
C SER A 18 20.99 12.30 -55.96
N PHE A 19 21.48 12.47 -54.73
CA PHE A 19 20.57 12.64 -53.57
C PHE A 19 19.64 13.83 -53.76
N GLU A 20 20.15 14.94 -54.30
CA GLU A 20 19.34 16.11 -54.61
C GLU A 20 18.30 15.83 -55.69
N GLU A 21 18.61 15.01 -56.70
CA GLU A 21 17.62 14.56 -57.69
C GLU A 21 16.59 13.58 -57.11
N PHE A 22 16.97 12.71 -56.16
CA PHE A 22 16.02 11.85 -55.46
C PHE A 22 15.13 12.65 -54.53
N LYS A 23 15.68 13.60 -53.78
CA LYS A 23 14.96 14.54 -52.92
C LYS A 23 14.06 15.45 -53.74
N ALA A 24 14.52 15.98 -54.87
CA ALA A 24 13.73 16.76 -55.79
C ALA A 24 12.65 15.92 -56.49
N ASN A 25 12.93 14.66 -56.86
CA ASN A 25 11.90 13.74 -57.36
C ASN A 25 10.89 13.36 -56.28
N LEU A 26 11.32 13.17 -55.04
CA LEU A 26 10.44 12.91 -53.91
C LEU A 26 9.55 14.14 -53.68
N LEU A 27 10.14 15.33 -53.56
CA LEU A 27 9.44 16.59 -53.33
C LEU A 27 8.54 17.01 -54.51
N SER A 28 8.93 16.74 -55.75
CA SER A 28 8.09 17.01 -56.94
C SER A 28 6.94 16.02 -57.05
N ARG A 29 7.17 14.71 -56.82
CA ARG A 29 6.08 13.73 -56.76
C ARG A 29 5.16 13.94 -55.57
N LEU A 30 5.68 14.44 -54.44
CA LEU A 30 4.87 14.90 -53.30
C LEU A 30 4.05 16.16 -53.62
N LYS A 31 4.43 16.95 -54.64
CA LYS A 31 3.63 18.06 -55.17
C LYS A 31 2.61 17.59 -56.21
N GLU A 32 2.91 16.54 -56.97
CA GLU A 32 2.01 15.92 -57.95
C GLU A 32 0.91 15.07 -57.29
N LEU A 33 1.26 14.37 -56.21
CA LEU A 33 0.31 13.77 -55.28
C LEU A 33 -0.30 14.93 -54.49
N ASP A 34 -1.43 15.47 -54.97
CA ASP A 34 -2.20 16.53 -54.31
C ASP A 34 -2.16 16.32 -52.79
N TYR A 35 -1.60 17.29 -52.04
CA TYR A 35 -1.17 17.22 -50.62
C TYR A 35 -2.25 16.77 -49.63
N LYS A 36 -3.45 16.44 -50.10
CA LYS A 36 -4.63 16.07 -49.33
C LYS A 36 -4.68 14.59 -48.94
N ASN A 37 -3.90 13.70 -49.55
CA ASN A 37 -4.01 12.26 -49.28
C ASN A 37 -2.72 11.63 -48.73
N GLU A 38 -2.50 11.81 -47.42
CA GLU A 38 -1.34 11.28 -46.65
C GLU A 38 -1.12 9.75 -46.84
N SER A 39 -2.19 9.02 -47.11
CA SER A 39 -2.19 7.56 -47.38
C SER A 39 -1.40 7.18 -48.63
N ASP A 40 -1.44 8.00 -49.69
CA ASP A 40 -0.78 7.68 -50.97
C ASP A 40 0.73 7.97 -50.90
N VAL A 41 1.13 8.98 -50.14
CA VAL A 41 2.54 9.28 -49.80
C VAL A 41 3.17 8.14 -49.01
N PHE A 42 2.46 7.64 -47.99
CA PHE A 42 2.92 6.50 -47.18
C PHE A 42 3.07 5.20 -48.00
N LYS A 43 2.10 4.92 -48.88
CA LYS A 43 2.17 3.75 -49.79
C LYS A 43 3.35 3.82 -50.74
N PHE A 44 3.67 5.00 -51.29
CA PHE A 44 4.82 5.19 -52.18
C PHE A 44 6.17 4.96 -51.46
N LEU A 45 6.33 5.52 -50.25
CA LEU A 45 7.52 5.30 -49.43
C LEU A 45 7.66 3.83 -49.02
N SER A 46 6.55 3.17 -48.68
CA SER A 46 6.52 1.75 -48.32
C SER A 46 6.84 0.84 -49.52
N ALA A 47 6.28 1.13 -50.69
CA ALA A 47 6.60 0.42 -51.93
C ALA A 47 8.07 0.57 -52.33
N SER A 48 8.66 1.75 -52.09
CA SER A 48 10.09 2.00 -52.35
C SER A 48 11.03 1.25 -51.38
N LEU A 49 10.55 0.84 -50.20
CA LEU A 49 11.27 -0.05 -49.31
C LEU A 49 11.21 -1.52 -49.78
N GLU A 50 10.12 -1.92 -50.41
CA GLU A 50 9.87 -3.31 -50.84
C GLU A 50 10.42 -3.63 -52.24
N SER A 51 10.54 -2.63 -53.12
CA SER A 51 10.90 -2.83 -54.54
C SER A 51 12.40 -2.81 -54.87
N GLY A 52 13.30 -2.78 -53.87
CA GLY A 52 14.75 -2.73 -54.11
C GLY A 52 15.28 -1.38 -54.59
N ASN A 53 14.56 -0.28 -54.34
CA ASN A 53 14.95 1.07 -54.75
C ASN A 53 16.13 1.62 -53.93
N LYS A 54 16.63 2.79 -54.37
CA LYS A 54 17.76 3.57 -53.82
C LYS A 54 17.87 3.62 -52.28
N LEU A 55 16.76 3.68 -51.54
CA LEU A 55 16.77 3.65 -50.06
C LEU A 55 17.33 2.33 -49.51
N SER A 56 16.94 1.19 -50.08
CA SER A 56 17.49 -0.12 -49.66
C SER A 56 18.98 -0.20 -49.95
N MET A 57 19.44 0.32 -51.10
CA MET A 57 20.88 0.37 -51.42
C MET A 57 21.66 1.24 -50.41
N MET A 58 21.14 2.43 -50.08
CA MET A 58 21.76 3.30 -49.07
C MET A 58 21.82 2.65 -47.69
N MET A 59 20.78 1.92 -47.29
CA MET A 59 20.76 1.20 -46.02
C MET A 59 21.80 0.07 -45.99
N GLU A 60 21.90 -0.74 -47.05
CA GLU A 60 22.89 -1.81 -47.13
C GLU A 60 24.33 -1.28 -47.19
N GLU A 61 24.56 -0.21 -47.95
CA GLU A 61 25.85 0.48 -48.00
C GLU A 61 26.25 1.01 -46.61
N TYR A 62 25.33 1.66 -45.90
CA TYR A 62 25.63 2.18 -44.57
C TYR A 62 25.87 1.07 -43.54
N LYS A 63 25.12 -0.04 -43.60
CA LYS A 63 25.36 -1.22 -42.76
C LYS A 63 26.75 -1.82 -43.00
N ASP A 64 27.18 -1.90 -44.25
CA ASP A 64 28.49 -2.44 -44.62
C ASP A 64 29.63 -1.59 -44.06
N ILE A 65 29.54 -0.26 -44.22
CA ILE A 65 30.50 0.69 -43.64
C ILE A 65 30.58 0.54 -42.11
N LEU A 66 29.42 0.51 -41.43
CA LEU A 66 29.37 0.38 -39.97
C LEU A 66 29.93 -0.97 -39.46
N LEU A 67 29.70 -2.05 -40.20
CA LEU A 67 30.13 -3.40 -39.81
C LEU A 67 31.60 -3.66 -40.14
N ASN A 68 32.04 -3.30 -41.35
CA ASN A 68 33.32 -3.76 -41.90
C ASN A 68 34.42 -2.70 -41.82
N GLU A 69 34.10 -1.43 -42.10
CA GLU A 69 35.06 -0.32 -42.10
C GLU A 69 35.24 0.26 -40.70
N ILE A 70 34.16 0.75 -40.09
CA ILE A 70 34.21 1.47 -38.80
C ILE A 70 34.34 0.48 -37.64
N ARG A 71 33.58 -0.63 -37.67
CA ARG A 71 33.50 -1.63 -36.59
C ARG A 71 33.22 -0.97 -35.23
N TRP A 72 32.22 -0.09 -35.24
CA TRP A 72 32.02 0.89 -34.18
C TRP A 72 31.75 0.32 -32.78
N ASP A 73 31.26 -0.91 -32.70
CA ASP A 73 30.91 -1.61 -31.46
C ASP A 73 31.94 -2.68 -31.06
N ASN A 74 33.20 -2.52 -31.48
CA ASN A 74 34.33 -3.37 -31.08
C ASN A 74 35.30 -2.61 -30.16
N LYS A 75 35.65 -3.22 -29.02
CA LYS A 75 36.53 -2.66 -27.98
C LYS A 75 37.93 -2.20 -28.44
N ASN A 76 38.42 -2.72 -29.57
CA ASN A 76 39.79 -2.51 -30.03
C ASN A 76 39.94 -1.43 -31.12
N ASN A 77 38.85 -0.85 -31.63
CA ASN A 77 38.90 0.20 -32.65
C ASN A 77 38.68 1.58 -32.02
N CYS A 78 39.78 2.28 -31.71
CA CYS A 78 39.76 3.64 -31.13
C CYS A 78 39.92 4.78 -32.17
N THR A 79 40.09 4.47 -33.46
CA THR A 79 40.20 5.50 -34.51
C THR A 79 38.85 5.73 -35.16
N TYR A 80 38.14 6.73 -34.65
CA TYR A 80 36.83 7.16 -35.14
C TYR A 80 36.95 8.25 -36.21
N ASP A 81 37.76 8.01 -37.23
CA ASP A 81 37.71 8.88 -38.40
C ASP A 81 36.49 8.47 -39.24
N ILE A 82 35.32 8.97 -38.83
CA ILE A 82 34.07 8.71 -39.55
C ILE A 82 34.19 9.36 -40.91
N SER A 83 34.29 8.54 -41.94
CA SER A 83 34.44 9.02 -43.32
C SER A 83 33.31 9.98 -43.69
N PHE A 84 33.62 11.00 -44.50
CA PHE A 84 32.62 11.93 -45.02
C PHE A 84 31.42 11.20 -45.64
N ARG A 85 31.68 10.07 -46.31
CA ARG A 85 30.66 9.17 -46.87
C ARG A 85 29.70 8.64 -45.81
N SER A 86 30.21 8.16 -44.67
CA SER A 86 29.39 7.68 -43.56
C SER A 86 28.55 8.79 -42.93
N LYS A 87 29.12 10.00 -42.75
CA LYS A 87 28.39 11.16 -42.20
C LYS A 87 27.20 11.53 -43.10
N ASN A 88 27.44 11.60 -44.41
CA ASN A 88 26.42 11.94 -45.39
C ASN A 88 25.31 10.88 -45.47
N LEU A 89 25.64 9.58 -45.45
CA LEU A 89 24.63 8.52 -45.45
C LEU A 89 23.77 8.54 -44.17
N ASN A 90 24.38 8.75 -43.02
CA ASN A 90 23.68 8.89 -41.74
C ASN A 90 22.67 10.06 -41.78
N GLU A 91 23.10 11.24 -42.23
CA GLU A 91 22.26 12.43 -42.36
C GLU A 91 21.08 12.19 -43.32
N GLN A 92 21.36 11.63 -44.51
CA GLN A 92 20.34 11.37 -45.52
C GLN A 92 19.29 10.35 -45.03
N LEU A 93 19.73 9.26 -44.40
CA LEU A 93 18.83 8.25 -43.85
C LEU A 93 17.97 8.80 -42.71
N TYR A 94 18.53 9.68 -41.87
CA TYR A 94 17.75 10.38 -40.85
C TYR A 94 16.71 11.32 -41.46
N ASN A 95 17.09 12.15 -42.43
CA ASN A 95 16.16 13.06 -43.10
C ASN A 95 15.00 12.33 -43.78
N ILE A 96 15.27 11.17 -44.41
CA ILE A 96 14.24 10.29 -44.95
C ILE A 96 13.32 9.75 -43.84
N SER A 97 13.89 9.41 -42.68
CA SER A 97 13.14 8.94 -41.51
C SER A 97 12.18 10.01 -41.00
N VAL A 98 12.62 11.27 -40.91
CA VAL A 98 11.77 12.41 -40.49
C VAL A 98 10.57 12.56 -41.44
N ILE A 99 10.81 12.48 -42.75
CA ILE A 99 9.75 12.54 -43.76
C ILE A 99 8.80 11.35 -43.60
N TYR A 100 9.33 10.14 -43.49
CA TYR A 100 8.52 8.92 -43.31
C TYR A 100 7.62 9.00 -42.09
N ASN A 101 8.16 9.42 -40.95
CA ASN A 101 7.42 9.52 -39.69
C ASN A 101 6.35 10.60 -39.73
N LYS A 102 6.58 11.71 -40.46
CA LYS A 102 5.59 12.78 -40.65
C LYS A 102 4.33 12.29 -41.37
N PHE A 103 4.46 11.36 -42.32
CA PHE A 103 3.36 10.84 -43.13
C PHE A 103 2.88 9.45 -42.68
N SER A 104 3.41 8.92 -41.56
CA SER A 104 2.99 7.62 -41.06
C SER A 104 1.56 7.70 -40.49
N PRO A 105 0.61 6.88 -40.97
CA PRO A 105 -0.79 6.91 -40.53
C PRO A 105 -0.97 6.45 -39.07
N THR A 106 0.05 5.84 -38.46
CA THR A 106 0.05 5.45 -37.06
C THR A 106 1.29 5.98 -36.33
N LYS A 107 1.07 6.59 -35.15
CA LYS A 107 2.15 6.99 -34.23
C LYS A 107 3.01 5.80 -33.75
N ASN A 108 2.54 4.57 -33.93
CA ASN A 108 3.25 3.35 -33.53
C ASN A 108 4.26 2.83 -34.55
N ASN A 109 4.30 3.41 -35.77
CA ASN A 109 5.22 3.00 -36.83
C ASN A 109 6.38 3.98 -37.04
N VAL A 110 6.89 4.58 -35.96
CA VAL A 110 8.08 5.44 -36.03
C VAL A 110 9.31 4.60 -36.41
N ARG A 111 9.96 4.98 -37.50
CA ARG A 111 11.17 4.31 -38.02
C ARG A 111 12.29 5.33 -38.19
N PHE A 112 13.48 4.92 -37.79
CA PHE A 112 14.70 5.70 -38.00
C PHE A 112 15.72 4.82 -38.70
N PHE A 113 15.83 4.95 -40.02
CA PHE A 113 16.62 4.07 -40.87
C PHE A 113 18.10 4.11 -40.51
N ASN A 114 18.62 5.26 -40.10
CA ASN A 114 20.01 5.40 -39.65
C ASN A 114 20.28 4.61 -38.36
N PHE A 115 19.35 4.61 -37.40
CA PHE A 115 19.44 3.76 -36.20
C PHE A 115 19.22 2.28 -36.51
N GLU A 116 18.32 1.93 -37.45
CA GLU A 116 18.15 0.55 -37.94
C GLU A 116 19.47 0.01 -38.52
N CYS A 117 20.21 0.82 -39.26
CA CYS A 117 21.52 0.46 -39.79
C CYS A 117 22.60 0.39 -38.69
N LEU A 118 22.65 1.37 -37.78
CA LEU A 118 23.58 1.39 -36.65
C LEU A 118 23.50 0.09 -35.84
N LEU A 119 22.29 -0.33 -35.47
CA LEU A 119 22.04 -1.52 -34.66
C LEU A 119 22.04 -2.83 -35.43
N ASN A 120 22.45 -2.82 -36.70
CA ASN A 120 22.68 -4.05 -37.44
C ASN A 120 23.81 -4.89 -36.82
N ASN A 121 24.87 -4.26 -36.29
CA ASN A 121 25.96 -4.98 -35.61
C ASN A 121 25.44 -5.69 -34.35
N PHE A 122 24.65 -4.99 -33.52
CA PHE A 122 23.95 -5.59 -32.38
C PHE A 122 23.08 -6.76 -32.82
N LYS A 123 22.26 -6.57 -33.86
CA LYS A 123 21.35 -7.59 -34.38
C LYS A 123 22.10 -8.86 -34.80
N ILE A 124 23.23 -8.73 -35.49
CA ILE A 124 24.07 -9.86 -35.90
C ILE A 124 24.61 -10.61 -34.67
N LYS A 125 25.23 -9.89 -33.72
CA LYS A 125 25.76 -10.47 -32.47
C LYS A 125 24.66 -11.15 -31.66
N PHE A 126 23.50 -10.49 -31.54
CA PHE A 126 22.33 -11.01 -30.84
C PHE A 126 21.79 -12.28 -31.49
N ILE A 127 21.58 -12.28 -32.81
CA ILE A 127 21.12 -13.48 -33.53
C ILE A 127 22.14 -14.59 -33.32
N TYR A 128 23.44 -14.34 -33.52
CA TYR A 128 24.48 -15.35 -33.32
C TYR A 128 24.45 -15.97 -31.92
N HIS A 129 24.37 -15.16 -30.87
CA HIS A 129 24.31 -15.63 -29.49
C HIS A 129 23.03 -16.41 -29.15
N PHE A 130 21.89 -16.07 -29.77
CA PHE A 130 20.58 -16.62 -29.40
C PHE A 130 19.92 -17.49 -30.49
N ASN A 131 20.59 -17.84 -31.60
CA ASN A 131 20.05 -18.70 -32.67
C ASN A 131 20.15 -20.21 -32.36
N ASN A 132 20.96 -20.63 -31.38
CA ASN A 132 21.10 -22.04 -31.05
C ASN A 132 19.82 -22.59 -30.41
N ASN A 133 19.03 -23.29 -31.22
CA ASN A 133 17.76 -23.95 -30.86
C ASN A 133 17.88 -25.02 -29.77
N ASN A 134 19.09 -25.36 -29.31
CA ASN A 134 19.32 -26.42 -28.33
C ASN A 134 19.34 -25.91 -26.87
N ASN A 135 19.41 -24.60 -26.64
CA ASN A 135 19.36 -24.04 -25.29
C ASN A 135 17.95 -23.49 -24.99
N LYS A 136 17.41 -23.91 -23.84
CA LYS A 136 16.18 -23.35 -23.26
C LYS A 136 16.31 -21.82 -23.22
N PHE A 137 15.36 -21.10 -23.80
CA PHE A 137 15.34 -19.64 -23.79
C PHE A 137 15.49 -19.12 -22.35
N ASP A 138 16.53 -18.31 -22.11
CA ASP A 138 16.81 -17.72 -20.81
C ASP A 138 16.84 -16.19 -20.90
N MET A 139 15.83 -15.57 -20.28
CA MET A 139 15.69 -14.12 -20.24
C MET A 139 16.78 -13.45 -19.40
N ASP A 140 17.38 -14.13 -18.43
CA ASP A 140 18.37 -13.52 -17.54
C ASP A 140 19.72 -13.37 -18.28
N ILE A 141 20.10 -14.39 -19.05
CA ILE A 141 21.25 -14.35 -19.97
C ILE A 141 21.04 -13.26 -21.04
N MET A 142 19.84 -13.21 -21.62
CA MET A 142 19.47 -12.18 -22.59
C MET A 142 19.59 -10.77 -21.99
N THR A 143 19.04 -10.57 -20.80
CA THR A 143 19.11 -9.30 -20.07
C THR A 143 20.55 -8.88 -19.83
N SER A 144 21.39 -9.79 -19.34
CA SER A 144 22.81 -9.53 -19.09
C SER A 144 23.55 -9.11 -20.36
N PHE A 145 23.36 -9.86 -21.47
CA PHE A 145 23.96 -9.54 -22.76
C PHE A 145 23.58 -8.14 -23.24
N ILE A 146 22.30 -7.78 -23.15
CA ILE A 146 21.81 -6.48 -23.61
C ILE A 146 22.36 -5.35 -22.74
N LYS A 147 22.37 -5.52 -21.41
CA LYS A 147 22.93 -4.53 -20.48
C LYS A 147 24.38 -4.23 -20.82
N SER A 148 25.21 -5.27 -20.90
CA SER A 148 26.62 -5.12 -21.22
C SER A 148 26.82 -4.51 -22.61
N TYR A 149 26.00 -4.87 -23.60
CA TYR A 149 26.10 -4.25 -24.92
C TYR A 149 25.77 -2.75 -24.89
N ILE A 150 24.69 -2.35 -24.20
CA ILE A 150 24.29 -0.95 -24.13
C ILE A 150 25.36 -0.14 -23.38
N GLU A 151 25.78 -0.60 -22.19
CA GLU A 151 26.79 0.06 -21.36
C GLU A 151 28.10 0.32 -22.13
N GLU A 152 28.55 -0.65 -22.92
CA GLU A 152 29.80 -0.54 -23.68
C GLU A 152 29.69 0.33 -24.93
N ASN A 153 28.51 0.42 -25.55
CA ASN A 153 28.38 0.92 -26.92
C ASN A 153 27.47 2.14 -27.09
N ILE A 154 26.61 2.48 -26.14
CA ILE A 154 25.59 3.53 -26.32
C ILE A 154 26.20 4.90 -26.64
N PHE A 155 27.23 5.33 -25.92
CA PHE A 155 27.89 6.61 -26.16
C PHE A 155 28.57 6.67 -27.53
N ASN A 156 29.24 5.59 -27.93
CA ASN A 156 29.91 5.53 -29.22
C ASN A 156 28.90 5.53 -30.38
N GLY A 157 27.82 4.75 -30.24
CA GLY A 157 26.73 4.72 -31.22
C GLY A 157 26.06 6.09 -31.37
N ILE A 158 25.75 6.76 -30.26
CA ILE A 158 25.14 8.09 -30.30
C ILE A 158 26.09 9.12 -30.91
N ARG A 159 27.38 9.09 -30.58
CA ARG A 159 28.36 10.01 -31.18
C ARG A 159 28.39 9.87 -32.71
N ILE A 160 28.38 8.64 -33.24
CA ILE A 160 28.34 8.39 -34.68
C ILE A 160 27.10 9.01 -35.33
N VAL A 161 25.95 8.92 -34.64
CA VAL A 161 24.71 9.53 -35.13
C VAL A 161 24.80 11.05 -35.12
N LEU A 162 25.25 11.66 -34.02
CA LEU A 162 25.29 13.12 -33.88
C LEU A 162 26.35 13.77 -34.79
N GLU A 163 27.40 13.05 -35.17
CA GLU A 163 28.39 13.53 -36.14
C GLU A 163 27.85 13.72 -37.56
N GLY A 164 26.63 13.26 -37.86
CA GLY A 164 25.95 13.49 -39.14
C GLY A 164 25.31 14.87 -39.32
N ASN A 165 25.63 15.87 -38.48
CA ASN A 165 24.95 17.18 -38.46
C ASN A 165 23.42 17.07 -38.34
N ILE A 166 22.96 16.08 -37.58
CA ILE A 166 21.54 15.82 -37.36
C ILE A 166 21.04 16.67 -36.19
N ASP A 167 19.85 17.26 -36.32
CA ASP A 167 19.18 18.01 -35.25
C ASP A 167 18.47 17.05 -34.28
N LEU A 168 19.26 16.36 -33.45
CA LEU A 168 18.79 15.48 -32.38
C LEU A 168 19.48 15.86 -31.08
N THR A 169 18.73 15.93 -29.99
CA THR A 169 19.31 15.97 -28.65
C THR A 169 19.90 14.61 -28.28
N PHE A 170 20.84 14.59 -27.32
CA PHE A 170 21.42 13.34 -26.83
C PHE A 170 20.35 12.40 -26.27
N GLU A 171 19.36 12.93 -25.55
CA GLU A 171 18.26 12.16 -24.95
C GLU A 171 17.37 11.50 -26.02
N GLU A 172 17.04 12.22 -27.10
CA GLU A 172 16.29 11.65 -28.22
C GLU A 172 17.08 10.55 -28.93
N ALA A 173 18.40 10.72 -29.08
CA ALA A 173 19.26 9.70 -29.67
C ALA A 173 19.37 8.43 -28.80
N VAL A 174 19.48 8.58 -27.47
CA VAL A 174 19.37 7.46 -26.51
C VAL A 174 18.05 6.74 -26.69
N ASN A 175 16.94 7.48 -26.73
CA ASN A 175 15.61 6.91 -26.87
C ASN A 175 15.47 6.09 -28.17
N HIS A 176 15.90 6.63 -29.31
CA HIS A 176 15.87 5.92 -30.60
C HIS A 176 16.77 4.69 -30.62
N PHE A 177 17.96 4.76 -30.04
CA PHE A 177 18.87 3.62 -29.90
C PHE A 177 18.21 2.47 -29.12
N ILE A 178 17.64 2.77 -27.94
CA ILE A 178 16.99 1.77 -27.10
C ILE A 178 15.71 1.25 -27.77
N MET A 179 14.90 2.10 -28.38
CA MET A 179 13.69 1.69 -29.12
C MET A 179 14.00 0.66 -30.22
N GLU A 180 15.11 0.83 -30.93
CA GLU A 180 15.48 -0.07 -32.01
C GLU A 180 16.04 -1.41 -31.49
N ILE A 181 16.78 -1.40 -30.37
CA ILE A 181 17.09 -2.64 -29.62
C ILE A 181 15.78 -3.35 -29.26
N ASN A 182 14.80 -2.63 -28.73
CA ASN A 182 13.51 -3.22 -28.36
C ASN A 182 12.81 -3.89 -29.55
N LYS A 183 12.83 -3.31 -30.76
CA LYS A 183 12.24 -3.96 -31.94
C LYS A 183 12.87 -5.33 -32.23
N ILE A 184 14.19 -5.46 -32.06
CA ILE A 184 14.91 -6.73 -32.22
C ILE A 184 14.47 -7.74 -31.15
N LEU A 185 14.33 -7.29 -29.91
CA LEU A 185 13.87 -8.14 -28.79
C LEU A 185 12.43 -8.61 -28.97
N LYS A 186 11.52 -7.71 -29.39
CA LYS A 186 10.09 -8.02 -29.57
C LYS A 186 9.91 -9.26 -30.46
N LYS A 187 10.66 -9.35 -31.58
CA LYS A 187 10.63 -10.48 -32.51
C LYS A 187 11.05 -11.80 -31.84
N LYS A 188 12.11 -11.80 -31.03
CA LYS A 188 12.60 -13.02 -30.36
C LYS A 188 11.68 -13.46 -29.22
N LEU A 189 11.13 -12.50 -28.47
CA LEU A 189 10.25 -12.78 -27.33
C LEU A 189 8.87 -13.29 -27.76
N GLN A 190 8.27 -12.75 -28.82
CA GLN A 190 6.96 -13.20 -29.33
C GLN A 190 6.89 -14.71 -29.59
N ASN A 191 8.01 -15.32 -30.03
CA ASN A 191 8.09 -16.76 -30.28
C ASN A 191 8.08 -17.60 -28.99
N ASN A 192 8.44 -17.02 -27.84
CA ASN A 192 8.65 -17.74 -26.58
C ASN A 192 7.58 -17.47 -25.51
N ILE A 193 6.72 -16.46 -25.67
CA ILE A 193 5.74 -16.04 -24.65
C ILE A 193 4.55 -16.99 -24.52
N LYS A 194 4.17 -17.72 -25.58
CA LYS A 194 2.87 -18.41 -25.67
C LYS A 194 2.50 -19.29 -24.46
N ASN A 195 3.48 -19.88 -23.76
CA ASN A 195 3.22 -20.83 -22.66
C ASN A 195 4.03 -20.56 -21.38
N ASN A 196 4.55 -19.35 -21.14
CA ASN A 196 5.45 -19.10 -20.00
C ASN A 196 5.05 -17.87 -19.17
N ASN A 197 4.31 -18.11 -18.09
CA ASN A 197 3.88 -17.07 -17.13
C ASN A 197 5.06 -16.38 -16.44
N ASP A 198 6.14 -17.11 -16.13
CA ASP A 198 7.33 -16.52 -15.50
C ASP A 198 8.01 -15.49 -16.44
N LEU A 199 7.94 -15.74 -17.75
CA LEU A 199 8.50 -14.85 -18.75
C LEU A 199 7.78 -13.49 -18.79
N ILE A 200 6.46 -13.46 -18.55
CA ILE A 200 5.67 -12.23 -18.53
C ILE A 200 6.19 -11.27 -17.46
N MET A 201 6.40 -11.74 -16.23
CA MET A 201 6.94 -10.89 -15.16
C MET A 201 8.38 -10.45 -15.45
N LYS A 202 9.21 -11.33 -16.03
CA LYS A 202 10.58 -10.95 -16.44
C LYS A 202 10.59 -9.87 -17.52
N ILE A 203 9.64 -9.90 -18.47
CA ILE A 203 9.48 -8.85 -19.48
C ILE A 203 9.12 -7.51 -18.81
N PHE A 204 8.16 -7.49 -17.87
CA PHE A 204 7.81 -6.24 -17.15
C PHE A 204 9.00 -5.68 -16.35
N LYS A 205 9.75 -6.55 -15.66
CA LYS A 205 10.96 -6.14 -14.93
C LYS A 205 12.01 -5.53 -15.86
N PHE A 206 12.26 -6.18 -16.99
CA PHE A 206 13.24 -5.71 -17.95
C PHE A 206 12.81 -4.40 -18.64
N ASN A 207 11.51 -4.27 -18.97
CA ASN A 207 10.94 -3.02 -19.47
C ASN A 207 11.19 -1.85 -18.53
N ASN A 208 10.89 -2.03 -17.24
CA ASN A 208 11.07 -0.96 -16.26
C ASN A 208 12.54 -0.63 -16.02
N PHE A 209 13.43 -1.64 -16.04
CA PHE A 209 14.86 -1.41 -16.00
C PHE A 209 15.31 -0.50 -17.13
N LEU A 210 14.91 -0.78 -18.38
CA LEU A 210 15.28 0.06 -19.53
C LEU A 210 14.79 1.51 -19.37
N ASN A 211 13.53 1.70 -18.95
CA ASN A 211 12.96 3.04 -18.78
C ASN A 211 13.63 3.83 -17.66
N GLN A 212 13.95 3.17 -16.54
CA GLN A 212 14.57 3.83 -15.39
C GLN A 212 16.05 4.14 -15.60
N GLU A 213 16.80 3.20 -16.16
CA GLU A 213 18.26 3.35 -16.33
C GLU A 213 18.59 4.37 -17.43
N TYR A 214 17.81 4.41 -18.51
CA TYR A 214 18.12 5.20 -19.69
C TYR A 214 17.17 6.38 -19.93
N GLY A 215 16.15 6.58 -19.06
CA GLY A 215 15.18 7.68 -19.21
C GLY A 215 14.33 7.60 -20.48
N VAL A 216 14.07 6.39 -20.98
CA VAL A 216 13.38 6.16 -22.27
C VAL A 216 11.93 5.74 -22.09
N ASN A 217 11.11 5.86 -23.14
CA ASN A 217 9.75 5.33 -23.18
C ASN A 217 9.69 4.01 -23.96
N CYS A 218 10.31 2.97 -23.42
CA CYS A 218 10.19 1.61 -23.94
C CYS A 218 8.87 0.97 -23.50
N LYS A 219 8.18 0.40 -24.50
CA LYS A 219 6.98 -0.43 -24.34
C LYS A 219 7.25 -1.86 -24.82
N LEU A 220 8.21 -2.53 -24.20
CA LEU A 220 8.54 -3.93 -24.51
C LEU A 220 7.33 -4.83 -24.26
N TYR A 221 6.54 -4.52 -23.24
CA TYR A 221 5.36 -5.28 -22.84
C TYR A 221 4.24 -5.38 -23.89
N ASP A 222 4.24 -4.54 -24.94
CA ASP A 222 3.25 -4.61 -26.04
C ASP A 222 3.25 -5.96 -26.77
N ILE A 223 4.33 -6.75 -26.63
CA ILE A 223 4.41 -8.11 -27.19
C ILE A 223 3.49 -9.11 -26.51
N ILE A 224 3.03 -8.80 -25.30
CA ILE A 224 2.21 -9.67 -24.50
C ILE A 224 0.76 -9.38 -24.86
N ALA A 225 0.10 -10.35 -25.48
CA ALA A 225 -1.29 -10.19 -25.87
C ALA A 225 -2.18 -9.98 -24.63
N LYS A 226 -3.25 -9.20 -24.77
CA LYS A 226 -4.24 -8.96 -23.69
C LYS A 226 -4.69 -10.25 -23.02
N GLN A 227 -4.95 -11.29 -23.81
CA GLN A 227 -5.36 -12.61 -23.31
C GLN A 227 -4.28 -13.26 -22.42
N GLN A 228 -3.00 -13.14 -22.78
CA GLN A 228 -1.89 -13.70 -22.01
C GLN A 228 -1.73 -13.00 -20.66
N ILE A 229 -1.92 -11.67 -20.62
CA ILE A 229 -1.94 -10.92 -19.35
C ILE A 229 -3.10 -11.41 -18.47
N GLN A 230 -4.27 -11.61 -19.06
CA GLN A 230 -5.43 -12.11 -18.32
C GLN A 230 -5.19 -13.51 -17.74
N ASP A 231 -4.61 -14.42 -18.52
CA ASP A 231 -4.33 -15.79 -18.09
C ASP A 231 -3.22 -15.83 -17.02
N TRP A 232 -2.19 -14.98 -17.17
CA TRP A 232 -1.19 -14.77 -16.13
C TRP A 232 -1.81 -14.30 -14.81
N ILE A 233 -2.64 -13.24 -14.82
CA ILE A 233 -3.24 -12.76 -13.57
C ILE A 233 -4.16 -13.81 -12.94
N LYS A 234 -4.93 -14.57 -13.73
CA LYS A 234 -5.74 -15.68 -13.21
C LYS A 234 -4.88 -16.74 -12.53
N PHE A 235 -3.75 -17.10 -13.14
CA PHE A 235 -2.80 -18.02 -12.55
C PHE A 235 -2.23 -17.50 -11.22
N GLU A 236 -1.85 -16.22 -11.16
CA GLU A 236 -1.37 -15.59 -9.93
C GLU A 236 -2.45 -15.58 -8.83
N ILE A 237 -3.70 -15.24 -9.17
CA ILE A 237 -4.82 -15.28 -8.22
C ILE A 237 -4.96 -16.68 -7.60
N GLN A 238 -4.83 -17.75 -8.40
CA GLN A 238 -4.92 -19.12 -7.91
C GLN A 238 -3.77 -19.46 -6.96
N LEU A 239 -2.51 -19.18 -7.35
CA LEU A 239 -1.33 -19.46 -6.52
C LEU A 239 -1.39 -18.71 -5.18
N ILE A 240 -1.73 -17.42 -5.24
CA ILE A 240 -1.82 -16.56 -4.06
C ILE A 240 -2.95 -17.03 -3.14
N SER A 241 -4.09 -17.43 -3.70
CA SER A 241 -5.21 -17.97 -2.90
C SER A 241 -4.84 -19.29 -2.22
N GLN A 242 -4.11 -20.17 -2.90
CA GLN A 242 -3.60 -21.42 -2.32
C GLN A 242 -2.58 -21.14 -1.21
N TYR A 243 -1.64 -20.23 -1.43
CA TYR A 243 -0.67 -19.83 -0.42
C TYR A 243 -1.35 -19.20 0.80
N TYR A 244 -2.32 -18.31 0.57
CA TYR A 244 -3.10 -17.70 1.65
C TYR A 244 -3.82 -18.76 2.47
N SER A 245 -4.53 -19.68 1.81
CA SER A 245 -5.26 -20.76 2.47
C SER A 245 -4.33 -21.66 3.30
N LYS A 246 -3.14 -21.96 2.82
CA LYS A 246 -2.17 -22.80 3.54
C LYS A 246 -1.59 -22.12 4.79
N ASN A 247 -1.34 -20.81 4.73
CA ASN A 247 -0.57 -20.12 5.75
C ASN A 247 -1.41 -19.32 6.75
N PHE A 248 -2.55 -18.79 6.31
CA PHE A 248 -3.39 -17.87 7.09
C PHE A 248 -4.80 -18.42 7.40
N ASN A 249 -5.30 -19.41 6.64
CA ASN A 249 -6.59 -20.05 6.93
C ASN A 249 -6.42 -21.20 7.95
N LYS A 250 -5.93 -20.85 9.15
CA LYS A 250 -5.77 -21.79 10.26
C LYS A 250 -6.93 -21.64 11.24
N THR A 251 -7.32 -22.74 11.88
CA THR A 251 -8.35 -22.76 12.94
C THR A 251 -7.95 -21.99 14.20
N GLN A 252 -6.65 -21.73 14.38
CA GLN A 252 -6.10 -20.98 15.51
C GLN A 252 -5.37 -19.75 15.00
N PHE A 253 -5.76 -18.60 15.55
CA PHE A 253 -5.08 -17.32 15.31
C PHE A 253 -3.76 -17.28 16.07
N GLN A 254 -2.69 -16.89 15.38
CA GLN A 254 -1.35 -16.79 15.95
C GLN A 254 -1.04 -15.33 16.33
N LEU A 255 -0.20 -15.15 17.35
CA LEU A 255 0.20 -13.84 17.86
C LEU A 255 0.72 -12.90 16.76
N ASN A 256 1.45 -13.44 15.78
CA ASN A 256 2.11 -12.66 14.73
C ASN A 256 1.35 -12.63 13.40
N ASP A 257 0.10 -13.08 13.35
CA ASP A 257 -0.65 -13.18 12.09
C ASP A 257 -0.80 -11.84 11.37
N GLY A 258 -1.05 -10.74 12.11
CA GLY A 258 -1.15 -9.40 11.52
C GLY A 258 0.17 -8.92 10.90
N ALA A 259 1.29 -9.14 11.60
CA ALA A 259 2.63 -8.80 11.10
C ALA A 259 3.02 -9.66 9.88
N ASN A 260 2.73 -10.97 9.92
CA ASN A 260 2.97 -11.89 8.82
C ASN A 260 2.14 -11.52 7.59
N LEU A 261 0.87 -11.13 7.79
CA LEU A 261 0.01 -10.69 6.69
C LEU A 261 0.54 -9.39 6.08
N ASN A 262 0.95 -8.42 6.88
CA ASN A 262 1.55 -7.18 6.37
C ASN A 262 2.82 -7.46 5.56
N LYS A 263 3.70 -8.33 6.06
CA LYS A 263 4.89 -8.75 5.31
C LYS A 263 4.51 -9.42 3.99
N TYR A 264 3.49 -10.28 4.00
CA TYR A 264 3.00 -10.93 2.80
C TYR A 264 2.42 -9.92 1.78
N LEU A 265 1.62 -8.95 2.23
CA LEU A 265 1.09 -7.88 1.39
C LEU A 265 2.21 -7.04 0.78
N HIS A 266 3.23 -6.65 1.56
CA HIS A 266 4.39 -5.93 1.03
C HIS A 266 5.13 -6.74 -0.05
N ASN A 267 5.39 -8.03 0.20
CA ASN A 267 6.02 -8.91 -0.78
C ASN A 267 5.20 -9.02 -2.08
N LEU A 268 3.86 -9.07 -1.97
CA LEU A 268 2.98 -9.08 -3.14
C LEU A 268 3.03 -7.76 -3.91
N PHE A 269 3.03 -6.62 -3.20
CA PHE A 269 3.19 -5.31 -3.84
C PHE A 269 4.52 -5.19 -4.56
N ASP A 270 5.62 -5.62 -3.95
CA ASP A 270 6.95 -5.62 -4.56
C ASP A 270 7.02 -6.57 -5.77
N TYR A 271 6.35 -7.73 -5.69
CA TYR A 271 6.24 -8.66 -6.80
C TYR A 271 5.51 -8.05 -8.01
N PHE A 272 4.37 -7.40 -7.79
CA PHE A 272 3.56 -6.80 -8.87
C PHE A 272 4.03 -5.40 -9.27
N LYS A 273 4.91 -4.75 -8.50
CA LYS A 273 5.44 -3.41 -8.79
C LYS A 273 5.87 -3.22 -10.25
N PRO A 274 6.58 -4.17 -10.90
CA PRO A 274 6.97 -4.01 -12.30
C PRO A 274 5.78 -3.79 -13.24
N PHE A 275 4.66 -4.47 -12.99
CA PHE A 275 3.44 -4.31 -13.76
C PHE A 275 2.62 -3.07 -13.34
N LEU A 276 2.55 -2.80 -12.03
CA LEU A 276 1.73 -1.71 -11.50
C LEU A 276 2.26 -0.32 -11.86
N VAL A 277 3.56 -0.18 -12.15
CA VAL A 277 4.20 1.08 -12.55
C VAL A 277 4.03 1.42 -14.03
N LEU A 278 3.62 0.47 -14.89
CA LEU A 278 3.50 0.70 -16.34
C LEU A 278 2.62 1.91 -16.66
N GLU A 279 3.02 2.75 -17.60
CA GLU A 279 2.21 3.91 -17.99
C GLU A 279 0.88 3.48 -18.63
N VAL A 280 -0.18 4.21 -18.31
CA VAL A 280 -1.50 4.02 -18.90
C VAL A 280 -1.78 5.23 -19.79
N ASP A 281 -1.84 4.98 -21.09
CA ASP A 281 -2.24 5.97 -22.10
C ASP A 281 -3.52 5.51 -22.80
N LEU A 282 -3.94 6.25 -23.84
CA LEU A 282 -5.14 5.93 -24.62
C LEU A 282 -5.13 4.52 -25.22
N ASP A 283 -3.97 4.05 -25.68
CA ASP A 283 -3.81 2.77 -26.36
C ASP A 283 -3.66 1.61 -25.35
N THR A 284 -3.16 1.90 -24.15
CA THR A 284 -2.92 0.91 -23.09
C THR A 284 -3.95 0.93 -21.95
N ARG A 285 -5.11 1.57 -22.14
CA ARG A 285 -6.21 1.60 -21.14
C ARG A 285 -6.60 0.22 -20.58
N TYR A 286 -6.46 -0.84 -21.37
CA TYR A 286 -6.73 -2.21 -20.91
C TYR A 286 -5.78 -2.67 -19.78
N ILE A 287 -4.56 -2.11 -19.69
CA ILE A 287 -3.62 -2.39 -18.60
C ILE A 287 -4.21 -1.91 -17.28
N LEU A 288 -4.89 -0.76 -17.26
CA LEU A 288 -5.52 -0.26 -16.04
C LEU A 288 -6.58 -1.23 -15.50
N GLN A 289 -7.39 -1.83 -16.39
CA GLN A 289 -8.37 -2.85 -16.01
C GLN A 289 -7.71 -4.01 -15.26
N PHE A 290 -6.54 -4.45 -15.72
CA PHE A 290 -5.77 -5.52 -15.10
C PHE A 290 -5.08 -5.09 -13.79
N LYS A 291 -4.60 -3.85 -13.70
CA LYS A 291 -4.10 -3.30 -12.43
C LYS A 291 -5.21 -3.30 -11.38
N ILE A 292 -6.40 -2.82 -11.72
CA ILE A 292 -7.58 -2.84 -10.85
C ILE A 292 -7.96 -4.27 -10.46
N MET A 293 -7.88 -5.21 -11.41
CA MET A 293 -8.14 -6.63 -11.15
C MET A 293 -7.19 -7.21 -10.09
N ILE A 294 -5.90 -6.84 -10.11
CA ILE A 294 -4.94 -7.22 -9.05
C ILE A 294 -5.38 -6.63 -7.71
N PHE A 295 -5.74 -5.35 -7.65
CA PHE A 295 -6.24 -4.78 -6.39
C PHE A 295 -7.48 -5.50 -5.87
N GLN A 296 -8.48 -5.71 -6.72
CA GLN A 296 -9.75 -6.29 -6.31
C GLN A 296 -9.66 -7.78 -5.96
N LYS A 297 -9.01 -8.58 -6.81
CA LYS A 297 -8.99 -10.05 -6.70
C LYS A 297 -7.81 -10.60 -5.91
N ILE A 298 -6.80 -9.78 -5.62
CA ILE A 298 -5.66 -10.21 -4.81
C ILE A 298 -5.65 -9.41 -3.51
N ILE A 299 -5.38 -8.10 -3.58
CA ILE A 299 -5.09 -7.30 -2.38
C ILE A 299 -6.33 -7.19 -1.47
N LEU A 300 -7.45 -6.71 -2.00
CA LEU A 300 -8.69 -6.55 -1.25
C LEU A 300 -9.25 -7.91 -0.80
N GLN A 301 -9.18 -8.92 -1.65
CA GLN A 301 -9.68 -10.25 -1.34
C GLN A 301 -8.92 -10.91 -0.16
N ILE A 302 -7.59 -10.77 -0.11
CA ILE A 302 -6.77 -11.24 1.03
C ILE A 302 -7.19 -10.52 2.32
N LEU A 303 -7.35 -9.20 2.28
CA LEU A 303 -7.75 -8.40 3.43
C LEU A 303 -9.15 -8.76 3.94
N GLN A 304 -10.08 -9.00 3.02
CA GLN A 304 -11.45 -9.45 3.31
C GLN A 304 -11.46 -10.84 3.91
N PHE A 305 -10.70 -11.78 3.37
CA PHE A 305 -10.60 -13.12 3.92
C PHE A 305 -10.03 -13.10 5.34
N TYR A 306 -8.99 -12.31 5.59
CA TYR A 306 -8.42 -12.18 6.92
C TYR A 306 -9.43 -11.61 7.91
N ARG A 307 -10.09 -10.50 7.53
CA ARG A 307 -11.16 -9.87 8.31
C ARG A 307 -12.31 -10.84 8.61
N SER A 308 -12.77 -11.60 7.62
CA SER A 308 -13.84 -12.58 7.79
C SER A 308 -13.43 -13.73 8.72
N GLY A 309 -12.17 -14.17 8.67
CA GLY A 309 -11.63 -15.18 9.58
C GLY A 309 -11.65 -14.72 11.04
N ILE A 310 -11.43 -13.42 11.28
CA ILE A 310 -11.57 -12.82 12.62
C ILE A 310 -13.04 -12.84 13.07
N ASP A 311 -13.98 -12.42 12.22
CA ASP A 311 -15.40 -12.35 12.59
C ASP A 311 -16.04 -13.72 12.84
N VAL A 312 -15.59 -14.79 12.18
CA VAL A 312 -16.08 -16.17 12.39
C VAL A 312 -15.53 -16.77 13.69
N ASN A 313 -14.25 -16.58 13.98
CA ASN A 313 -13.63 -17.05 15.23
C ASN A 313 -14.19 -16.35 16.47
N ASN A 314 -14.76 -15.16 16.30
CA ASN A 314 -15.51 -14.45 17.34
C ASN A 314 -16.88 -15.07 17.66
N LYS A 315 -17.41 -15.97 16.83
CA LYS A 315 -18.69 -16.68 17.07
C LYS A 315 -18.49 -18.07 17.70
N SER A 316 -17.32 -18.68 17.52
CA SER A 316 -16.99 -20.03 17.99
C SER A 316 -16.02 -19.99 19.19
N GLN A 317 -16.37 -19.23 20.22
CA GLN A 317 -15.45 -18.82 21.30
C GLN A 317 -15.07 -19.90 22.32
N ASP A 318 -15.57 -21.13 22.18
CA ASP A 318 -15.31 -22.21 23.15
C ASP A 318 -13.95 -22.92 22.95
N ASN A 319 -13.23 -22.70 21.84
CA ASN A 319 -12.06 -23.52 21.45
C ASN A 319 -10.77 -22.75 21.09
N ILE A 320 -10.56 -21.52 21.60
CA ILE A 320 -9.28 -20.81 21.40
C ILE A 320 -8.21 -21.42 22.33
N LEU A 321 -7.58 -22.52 21.89
CA LEU A 321 -6.37 -23.06 22.50
C LEU A 321 -5.15 -22.22 22.08
N LEU A 322 -4.47 -21.63 23.07
CA LEU A 322 -3.26 -20.83 22.91
C LEU A 322 -2.02 -21.71 22.70
N PRO A 323 -1.01 -21.25 21.92
CA PRO A 323 0.34 -21.78 22.00
C PRO A 323 0.95 -21.40 23.37
N GLY A 324 1.01 -22.35 24.30
CA GLY A 324 1.38 -22.14 25.71
C GLY A 324 2.83 -21.69 26.00
N SER A 325 3.67 -21.40 25.00
CA SER A 325 5.12 -21.26 25.21
C SER A 325 5.63 -19.84 25.46
N LEU A 326 4.84 -18.78 25.24
CA LEU A 326 5.28 -17.38 25.46
C LEU A 326 4.63 -16.68 26.65
N LEU A 327 3.37 -17.00 26.99
CA LEU A 327 2.68 -16.39 28.14
C LEU A 327 3.15 -16.95 29.50
N GLN A 328 3.73 -18.16 29.53
CA GLN A 328 4.30 -18.74 30.74
C GLN A 328 5.70 -18.20 31.09
N ARG A 329 6.40 -17.54 30.16
CA ARG A 329 7.77 -17.07 30.41
C ARG A 329 7.87 -15.77 31.21
N ASN A 330 6.80 -14.96 31.25
CA ASN A 330 6.85 -13.62 31.85
C ASN A 330 5.90 -13.38 33.02
N SER A 331 5.11 -14.37 33.46
CA SER A 331 4.20 -14.16 34.59
C SER A 331 4.05 -15.39 35.47
N ASN A 332 4.36 -15.23 36.77
CA ASN A 332 4.01 -16.15 37.86
C ASN A 332 2.48 -16.23 38.11
N VAL A 333 1.65 -15.99 37.09
CA VAL A 333 0.20 -15.97 37.19
C VAL A 333 -0.28 -17.40 37.03
N LYS A 334 -0.65 -18.03 38.15
CA LYS A 334 -1.32 -19.33 38.18
C LYS A 334 -2.59 -19.28 37.32
N ASP A 335 -2.75 -20.33 36.53
CA ASP A 335 -3.81 -20.56 35.55
C ASP A 335 -5.20 -20.14 36.03
N SER A 336 -5.77 -19.15 35.35
CA SER A 336 -7.21 -19.08 35.15
C SER A 336 -7.45 -18.87 33.65
N ASN A 337 -8.19 -19.79 33.02
CA ASN A 337 -8.48 -19.78 31.59
C ASN A 337 -9.02 -18.42 31.06
N GLY A 338 -9.62 -17.60 31.93
CA GLY A 338 -10.12 -16.27 31.60
C GLY A 338 -9.03 -15.21 31.36
N VAL A 339 -7.89 -15.28 32.03
CA VAL A 339 -6.78 -14.31 31.87
C VAL A 339 -6.03 -14.57 30.56
N LEU A 340 -5.79 -15.85 30.24
CA LEU A 340 -5.23 -16.29 28.97
C LEU A 340 -6.11 -15.87 27.77
N MET A 341 -7.44 -16.03 27.90
CA MET A 341 -8.40 -15.60 26.87
C MET A 341 -8.40 -14.07 26.68
N GLY A 342 -8.26 -13.30 27.76
CA GLY A 342 -8.12 -11.84 27.70
C GLY A 342 -6.90 -11.35 26.93
N TYR A 343 -5.75 -12.01 27.11
CA TYR A 343 -4.54 -11.70 26.35
C TYR A 343 -4.68 -12.01 24.86
N SER A 344 -5.45 -13.03 24.50
CA SER A 344 -5.80 -13.29 23.11
C SER A 344 -6.55 -12.10 22.50
N TYR A 345 -7.56 -11.54 23.19
CA TYR A 345 -8.33 -10.39 22.69
C TYR A 345 -7.49 -9.14 22.44
N LEU A 346 -6.51 -8.87 23.30
CA LEU A 346 -5.57 -7.77 23.14
C LEU A 346 -4.62 -8.00 21.95
N ASN A 347 -4.15 -9.24 21.75
CA ASN A 347 -3.36 -9.59 20.57
C ASN A 347 -4.17 -9.50 19.27
N PHE A 348 -5.43 -9.91 19.29
CA PHE A 348 -6.35 -9.68 18.17
C PHE A 348 -6.48 -8.19 17.86
N GLN A 349 -6.69 -7.36 18.90
CA GLN A 349 -6.78 -5.91 18.74
C GLN A 349 -5.51 -5.33 18.09
N LYS A 350 -4.33 -5.74 18.58
CA LYS A 350 -3.04 -5.34 18.01
C LYS A 350 -2.92 -5.72 16.53
N ASN A 351 -3.24 -6.96 16.17
CA ASN A 351 -3.14 -7.42 14.78
C ASN A 351 -4.08 -6.67 13.83
N ILE A 352 -5.31 -6.34 14.26
CA ILE A 352 -6.23 -5.52 13.46
C ILE A 352 -5.64 -4.12 13.25
N ILE A 353 -5.08 -3.50 14.30
CA ILE A 353 -4.48 -2.16 14.23
C ILE A 353 -3.24 -2.16 13.32
N LEU A 354 -2.41 -3.20 13.37
CA LEU A 354 -1.24 -3.35 12.50
C LEU A 354 -1.63 -3.35 11.02
N ILE A 355 -2.71 -4.05 10.66
CA ILE A 355 -3.18 -4.09 9.28
C ILE A 355 -3.79 -2.75 8.89
N TYR A 356 -4.59 -2.14 9.78
CA TYR A 356 -5.16 -0.82 9.56
C TYR A 356 -4.10 0.25 9.28
N ASP A 357 -3.03 0.33 10.09
CA ASP A 357 -1.92 1.25 9.86
C ASP A 357 -1.21 0.97 8.53
N ASN A 358 -1.03 -0.30 8.17
CA ASN A 358 -0.46 -0.66 6.87
C ASN A 358 -1.35 -0.20 5.69
N LEU A 359 -2.67 -0.33 5.80
CA LEU A 359 -3.60 0.18 4.78
C LEU A 359 -3.51 1.70 4.63
N LEU A 360 -3.36 2.44 5.73
CA LEU A 360 -3.13 3.89 5.70
C LEU A 360 -1.79 4.28 5.07
N LYS A 361 -0.76 3.44 5.21
CA LYS A 361 0.54 3.64 4.55
C LYS A 361 0.45 3.33 3.05
N LEU A 362 -0.20 2.22 2.70
CA LEU A 362 -0.41 1.82 1.32
C LEU A 362 -1.26 2.83 0.56
N SER A 363 -2.31 3.41 1.15
CA SER A 363 -3.14 4.42 0.49
C SER A 363 -2.36 5.69 0.11
N LYS A 364 -1.21 5.94 0.77
CA LYS A 364 -0.28 7.04 0.46
C LYS A 364 0.85 6.65 -0.51
N ASN A 365 0.90 5.39 -0.95
CA ASN A 365 1.91 4.93 -1.89
C ASN A 365 1.68 5.55 -3.28
N GLN A 366 2.73 6.08 -3.90
CA GLN A 366 2.66 6.75 -5.21
C GLN A 366 2.03 5.88 -6.31
N ILE A 367 2.30 4.56 -6.31
CA ILE A 367 1.73 3.63 -7.29
C ILE A 367 0.22 3.53 -7.11
N ILE A 368 -0.25 3.45 -5.86
CA ILE A 368 -1.69 3.37 -5.54
C ILE A 368 -2.37 4.69 -5.89
N ILE A 369 -1.77 5.83 -5.55
CA ILE A 369 -2.27 7.16 -5.89
C ILE A 369 -2.42 7.30 -7.41
N MET A 370 -1.40 6.89 -8.18
CA MET A 370 -1.43 6.95 -9.65
C MET A 370 -2.55 6.07 -10.23
N ILE A 371 -2.69 4.83 -9.75
CA ILE A 371 -3.74 3.93 -10.23
C ILE A 371 -5.13 4.46 -9.85
N ASN A 372 -5.28 5.05 -8.66
CA ASN A 372 -6.53 5.68 -8.23
C ASN A 372 -6.88 6.90 -9.08
N SER A 373 -5.89 7.75 -9.42
CA SER A 373 -6.08 8.89 -10.33
C SER A 373 -6.57 8.42 -11.70
N ASN A 374 -5.85 7.47 -12.30
CA ASN A 374 -6.22 6.92 -13.62
C ASN A 374 -7.61 6.26 -13.58
N PHE A 375 -7.98 5.63 -12.47
CA PHE A 375 -9.30 5.03 -12.29
C PHE A 375 -10.42 6.08 -12.19
N ASN A 376 -10.20 7.14 -11.41
CA ASN A 376 -11.15 8.24 -11.28
C ASN A 376 -11.36 8.96 -12.62
N GLU A 377 -10.28 9.18 -13.39
CA GLU A 377 -10.36 9.74 -14.75
C GLU A 377 -11.20 8.87 -15.70
N LEU A 378 -11.20 7.55 -15.53
CA LEU A 378 -12.06 6.67 -16.33
C LEU A 378 -13.53 6.68 -15.90
N ILE A 379 -13.80 6.93 -14.61
CA ILE A 379 -15.15 6.79 -14.06
C ILE A 379 -15.96 8.07 -14.15
N ASN A 380 -15.33 9.26 -14.22
CA ASN A 380 -15.92 10.58 -14.53
C ASN A 380 -17.47 10.63 -14.68
N GLU A 381 -18.17 10.47 -13.56
CA GLU A 381 -19.60 10.74 -13.40
C GLU A 381 -19.75 11.65 -12.17
N ASP A 382 -19.70 12.96 -12.39
CA ASP A 382 -20.30 14.09 -11.64
C ASP A 382 -20.41 14.11 -10.10
N ASN A 383 -19.83 13.20 -9.31
CA ASN A 383 -19.84 13.25 -7.85
C ASN A 383 -18.55 12.65 -7.26
N GLU A 384 -17.95 13.37 -6.32
CA GLU A 384 -16.86 12.98 -5.40
C GLU A 384 -16.16 11.65 -5.76
N GLY A 385 -15.19 11.71 -6.67
CA GLY A 385 -14.39 10.54 -7.06
C GLY A 385 -13.74 9.86 -5.85
N MET A 386 -13.52 8.54 -5.94
CA MET A 386 -12.97 7.75 -4.82
C MET A 386 -11.66 8.35 -4.30
N HIS A 387 -11.55 8.54 -2.99
CA HIS A 387 -10.32 9.04 -2.37
C HIS A 387 -9.20 7.99 -2.43
N SER A 388 -9.55 6.70 -2.34
CA SER A 388 -8.60 5.60 -2.49
C SER A 388 -9.29 4.28 -2.86
N LEU A 389 -8.66 3.49 -3.72
CA LEU A 389 -9.05 2.09 -3.98
C LEU A 389 -9.08 1.21 -2.72
N LEU A 390 -8.44 1.63 -1.63
CA LEU A 390 -8.42 0.93 -0.34
C LEU A 390 -9.44 1.47 0.68
N GLU A 391 -10.16 2.55 0.35
CA GLU A 391 -11.02 3.29 1.29
C GLU A 391 -12.06 2.40 1.98
N GLY A 392 -12.73 1.53 1.21
CA GLY A 392 -13.69 0.57 1.75
C GLY A 392 -13.09 -0.33 2.83
N GLU A 393 -11.93 -0.92 2.60
CA GLU A 393 -11.29 -1.79 3.61
C GLU A 393 -10.71 -0.99 4.78
N ILE A 394 -10.21 0.23 4.56
CA ILE A 394 -9.78 1.12 5.65
C ILE A 394 -10.95 1.38 6.62
N ILE A 395 -12.13 1.69 6.09
CA ILE A 395 -13.35 1.92 6.89
C ILE A 395 -13.74 0.66 7.65
N GLU A 396 -13.71 -0.50 6.99
CA GLU A 396 -14.11 -1.76 7.61
C GLU A 396 -13.14 -2.22 8.71
N TYR A 397 -11.83 -2.06 8.53
CA TYR A 397 -10.86 -2.31 9.60
C TYR A 397 -11.01 -1.31 10.76
N LYS A 398 -11.30 -0.03 10.49
CA LYS A 398 -11.59 0.96 11.54
C LYS A 398 -12.82 0.54 12.37
N LYS A 399 -13.90 0.09 11.72
CA LYS A 399 -15.09 -0.44 12.40
C LYS A 399 -14.73 -1.68 13.23
N LEU A 400 -13.92 -2.58 12.69
CA LEU A 400 -13.50 -3.80 13.39
C LEU A 400 -12.68 -3.49 14.65
N ILE A 401 -11.78 -2.51 14.62
CA ILE A 401 -11.03 -2.03 15.80
C ILE A 401 -12.00 -1.63 16.91
N VAL A 402 -13.01 -0.82 16.58
CA VAL A 402 -14.01 -0.33 17.56
C VAL A 402 -14.87 -1.48 18.08
N LYS A 403 -15.36 -2.34 17.18
CA LYS A 403 -16.20 -3.50 17.52
C LYS A 403 -15.46 -4.47 18.45
N ASN A 404 -14.24 -4.86 18.11
CA ASN A 404 -13.45 -5.78 18.92
C ASN A 404 -13.08 -5.17 20.28
N PHE A 405 -12.71 -3.89 20.31
CA PHE A 405 -12.45 -3.19 21.57
C PHE A 405 -13.68 -3.20 22.50
N ASN A 406 -14.84 -2.81 21.97
CA ASN A 406 -16.06 -2.69 22.77
C ASN A 406 -16.66 -4.04 23.18
N ASN A 407 -16.55 -5.07 22.33
CA ASN A 407 -17.23 -6.34 22.54
C ASN A 407 -16.35 -7.42 23.19
N MET A 408 -15.02 -7.30 23.10
CA MET A 408 -14.10 -8.30 23.66
C MET A 408 -13.21 -7.71 24.74
N VAL A 409 -12.50 -6.62 24.43
CA VAL A 409 -11.50 -6.04 25.34
C VAL A 409 -12.15 -5.40 26.55
N ILE A 410 -13.17 -4.54 26.36
CA ILE A 410 -13.87 -3.90 27.48
C ILE A 410 -14.56 -4.92 28.40
N PRO A 411 -15.31 -5.93 27.91
CA PRO A 411 -15.91 -6.94 28.78
C PRO A 411 -14.88 -7.76 29.57
N PHE A 412 -13.73 -8.08 28.96
CA PHE A 412 -12.62 -8.72 29.66
C PHE A 412 -12.14 -7.86 30.83
N ILE A 413 -11.80 -6.59 30.58
CA ILE A 413 -11.39 -5.66 31.64
C ILE A 413 -12.48 -5.50 32.70
N LYS A 414 -13.74 -5.32 32.31
CA LYS A 414 -14.87 -5.23 33.25
C LYS A 414 -14.97 -6.44 34.17
N LYS A 415 -14.78 -7.64 33.64
CA LYS A 415 -14.83 -8.87 34.42
C LYS A 415 -13.65 -8.93 35.39
N THR A 416 -12.42 -8.79 34.90
CA THR A 416 -11.21 -8.87 35.73
C THR A 416 -11.16 -7.79 36.81
N SER A 417 -11.50 -6.54 36.47
CA SER A 417 -11.54 -5.45 37.44
C SER A 417 -12.64 -5.68 38.50
N ARG A 418 -13.81 -6.22 38.12
CA ARG A 418 -14.87 -6.56 39.08
C ARG A 418 -14.44 -7.68 40.03
N ASP A 419 -13.78 -8.70 39.53
CA ASP A 419 -13.35 -9.83 40.35
C ASP A 419 -12.31 -9.36 41.38
N ASN A 420 -11.32 -8.56 40.94
CA ASN A 420 -10.31 -7.95 41.83
C ASN A 420 -10.93 -6.95 42.83
N LEU A 421 -11.91 -6.14 42.41
CA LEU A 421 -12.60 -5.19 43.29
C LEU A 421 -13.48 -5.88 44.32
N SER A 422 -14.12 -6.99 43.97
CA SER A 422 -14.96 -7.77 44.89
C SER A 422 -14.14 -8.27 46.08
N GLU A 423 -12.91 -8.71 45.84
CA GLU A 423 -11.98 -9.13 46.90
C GLU A 423 -11.65 -7.97 47.85
N TYR A 424 -11.31 -6.80 47.31
CA TYR A 424 -11.09 -5.57 48.09
C TYR A 424 -12.32 -5.19 48.94
N ILE A 425 -13.51 -5.13 48.32
CA ILE A 425 -14.76 -4.75 49.00
C ILE A 425 -15.07 -5.75 50.13
N ASN A 426 -14.89 -7.05 49.87
CA ASN A 426 -15.18 -8.10 50.84
C ASN A 426 -14.22 -8.09 52.04
N LEU A 427 -12.93 -7.86 51.83
CA LEU A 427 -11.91 -7.91 52.87
C LEU A 427 -11.85 -6.64 53.74
N ASN A 428 -11.99 -5.46 53.13
CA ASN A 428 -11.84 -4.19 53.84
C ASN A 428 -13.16 -3.55 54.27
N TRP A 429 -14.23 -3.68 53.49
CA TRP A 429 -15.43 -2.88 53.77
C TRP A 429 -16.43 -3.57 54.67
N TYR A 430 -16.53 -4.90 54.62
CA TYR A 430 -17.28 -5.65 55.63
C TYR A 430 -16.62 -5.57 57.02
N SER A 431 -15.30 -5.47 57.09
CA SER A 431 -14.58 -5.34 58.37
C SER A 431 -14.79 -3.95 59.00
N ILE A 432 -14.72 -2.86 58.22
CA ILE A 432 -15.04 -1.50 58.68
C ILE A 432 -16.50 -1.40 59.17
N VAL A 433 -17.46 -1.94 58.40
CA VAL A 433 -18.88 -1.95 58.79
C VAL A 433 -19.11 -2.72 60.10
N ASN A 434 -18.27 -3.73 60.39
CA ASN A 434 -18.28 -4.51 61.63
C ASN A 434 -17.39 -3.92 62.75
N LYS A 435 -16.97 -2.65 62.65
CA LYS A 435 -16.11 -1.93 63.63
C LYS A 435 -14.71 -2.53 63.84
N GLN A 436 -14.16 -3.19 62.82
CA GLN A 436 -12.77 -3.65 62.80
C GLN A 436 -11.85 -2.59 62.15
N MET A 437 -10.53 -2.70 62.34
CA MET A 437 -9.57 -1.77 61.74
C MET A 437 -9.53 -1.91 60.22
N TYR A 438 -9.58 -0.77 59.52
CA TYR A 438 -9.28 -0.68 58.09
C TYR A 438 -7.82 -1.07 57.83
N ASP A 439 -7.60 -1.97 56.87
CA ASP A 439 -6.26 -2.35 56.42
C ASP A 439 -5.94 -1.70 55.08
N HIS A 440 -5.12 -0.64 55.10
CA HIS A 440 -4.64 0.04 53.89
C HIS A 440 -3.83 -0.89 52.98
N GLN A 441 -3.23 -1.96 53.52
CA GLN A 441 -2.45 -2.90 52.73
C GLN A 441 -3.31 -3.63 51.69
N VAL A 442 -4.57 -3.90 51.99
CA VAL A 442 -5.50 -4.56 51.05
C VAL A 442 -5.83 -3.63 49.86
N TRP A 443 -5.92 -2.31 50.06
CA TRP A 443 -6.01 -1.34 48.96
C TRP A 443 -4.75 -1.34 48.10
N LEU A 444 -3.57 -1.28 48.74
CA LEU A 444 -2.30 -1.29 48.03
C LEU A 444 -2.11 -2.57 47.21
N ASN A 445 -2.47 -3.73 47.75
CA ASN A 445 -2.41 -5.02 47.04
C ASN A 445 -3.36 -5.05 45.83
N PHE A 446 -4.56 -4.47 45.96
CA PHE A 446 -5.50 -4.32 44.85
C PHE A 446 -4.92 -3.42 43.75
N ILE A 447 -4.38 -2.26 44.11
CA ILE A 447 -3.78 -1.32 43.16
C ILE A 447 -2.56 -1.94 42.48
N GLU A 448 -1.71 -2.64 43.20
CA GLU A 448 -0.58 -3.36 42.64
C GLU A 448 -1.05 -4.41 41.62
N SER A 449 -2.03 -5.24 41.98
CA SER A 449 -2.61 -6.26 41.09
C SER A 449 -3.20 -5.66 39.82
N ASN A 450 -3.94 -4.56 39.94
CA ASN A 450 -4.52 -3.84 38.81
C ASN A 450 -3.45 -3.16 37.95
N SER A 451 -2.43 -2.55 38.57
CA SER A 451 -1.31 -1.94 37.86
C SER A 451 -0.52 -2.97 37.05
N ASN A 452 -0.35 -4.19 37.59
CA ASN A 452 0.30 -5.31 36.91
C ASN A 452 -0.52 -5.78 35.70
N LEU A 453 -1.85 -5.88 35.83
CA LEU A 453 -2.74 -6.18 34.71
C LEU A 453 -2.61 -5.13 33.60
N LEU A 454 -2.68 -3.84 33.94
CA LEU A 454 -2.53 -2.75 32.98
C LEU A 454 -1.13 -2.75 32.33
N LYS A 455 -0.08 -3.04 33.10
CA LYS A 455 1.28 -3.17 32.57
C LYS A 455 1.38 -4.30 31.54
N ILE A 456 0.77 -5.45 31.80
CA ILE A 456 0.72 -6.55 30.84
C ILE A 456 -0.08 -6.14 29.59
N CYS A 457 -1.23 -5.49 29.77
CA CYS A 457 -2.02 -4.98 28.64
C CYS A 457 -1.23 -3.99 27.78
N LYS A 458 -0.47 -3.09 28.42
CA LYS A 458 0.43 -2.15 27.76
C LYS A 458 1.51 -2.88 26.97
N ASN A 459 2.18 -3.86 27.59
CA ASN A 459 3.23 -4.62 26.93
C ASN A 459 2.70 -5.38 25.70
N ILE A 460 1.49 -5.94 25.77
CA ILE A 460 0.88 -6.62 24.62
C ILE A 460 0.58 -5.61 23.50
N LEU A 461 -0.10 -4.50 23.81
CA LEU A 461 -0.54 -3.54 22.79
C LEU A 461 0.61 -2.72 22.21
N VAL A 462 1.47 -2.15 23.06
CA VAL A 462 2.47 -1.13 22.69
C VAL A 462 3.85 -1.75 22.45
N ASP A 463 4.16 -2.91 23.07
CA ASP A 463 5.39 -3.68 22.87
C ASP A 463 6.67 -2.86 23.14
N ASP A 464 7.02 -2.68 24.42
CA ASP A 464 8.16 -1.87 24.87
C ASP A 464 9.55 -2.41 24.42
N ASP A 465 9.62 -3.67 23.95
CA ASP A 465 10.87 -4.41 23.68
C ASP A 465 11.31 -4.46 22.21
N THR A 466 10.73 -3.63 21.33
CA THR A 466 11.12 -3.64 19.91
C THR A 466 12.03 -2.46 19.56
N ASP A 467 13.10 -2.71 18.78
CA ASP A 467 14.01 -1.72 18.17
C ASP A 467 13.31 -0.75 17.17
N ARG A 468 12.01 -0.55 17.33
CA ARG A 468 11.20 0.32 16.47
C ARG A 468 11.45 1.78 16.84
N PRO A 469 11.45 2.68 15.84
CA PRO A 469 11.53 4.11 16.10
C PRO A 469 10.31 4.55 16.91
N LYS A 470 10.56 4.92 18.18
CA LYS A 470 9.53 5.47 19.07
C LYS A 470 8.89 6.70 18.42
N ASN A 471 7.58 6.83 18.53
CA ASN A 471 6.73 7.89 17.92
C ASN A 471 6.33 7.65 16.45
N SER A 472 6.25 6.40 16.01
CA SER A 472 5.61 6.11 14.72
C SER A 472 4.08 6.31 14.80
N SER A 473 3.40 6.47 13.65
CA SER A 473 1.92 6.56 13.58
C SER A 473 1.24 5.37 14.25
N LEU A 474 1.85 4.19 14.12
CA LEU A 474 1.41 2.95 14.73
C LEU A 474 1.52 3.01 16.26
N ASP A 475 2.63 3.49 16.81
CA ASP A 475 2.83 3.60 18.26
C ASP A 475 1.80 4.54 18.88
N LEU A 476 1.51 5.67 18.20
CA LEU A 476 0.47 6.59 18.64
C LEU A 476 -0.93 5.95 18.64
N LEU A 477 -1.25 5.14 17.62
CA LEU A 477 -2.52 4.40 17.56
C LEU A 477 -2.61 3.36 18.68
N LEU A 478 -1.56 2.57 18.90
CA LEU A 478 -1.53 1.53 19.94
C LEU A 478 -1.57 2.16 21.34
N GLN A 479 -0.81 3.23 21.58
CA GLN A 479 -0.83 3.99 22.82
C GLN A 479 -2.22 4.58 23.08
N SER A 480 -2.86 5.18 22.07
CA SER A 480 -4.23 5.70 22.21
C SER A 480 -5.25 4.62 22.61
N GLN A 481 -5.07 3.38 22.14
CA GLN A 481 -5.95 2.27 22.54
C GLN A 481 -5.67 1.82 23.97
N PHE A 482 -4.41 1.83 24.40
CA PHE A 482 -4.05 1.59 25.78
C PHE A 482 -4.60 2.67 26.73
N ASP A 483 -4.48 3.95 26.37
CA ASP A 483 -4.99 5.06 27.17
C ASP A 483 -6.52 4.93 27.36
N LYS A 484 -7.25 4.56 26.31
CA LYS A 484 -8.69 4.26 26.40
C LYS A 484 -9.00 3.11 27.35
N LEU A 485 -8.19 2.06 27.32
CA LEU A 485 -8.34 0.90 28.21
C LEU A 485 -8.12 1.31 29.67
N GLN A 486 -7.10 2.13 29.93
CA GLN A 486 -6.82 2.67 31.25
C GLN A 486 -7.96 3.56 31.77
N ILE A 487 -8.48 4.47 30.93
CA ILE A 487 -9.64 5.31 31.25
C ILE A 487 -10.86 4.45 31.62
N VAL A 488 -11.15 3.42 30.84
CA VAL A 488 -12.27 2.50 31.11
C VAL A 488 -12.06 1.77 32.45
N ASN A 489 -10.85 1.28 32.71
CA ASN A 489 -10.54 0.58 33.95
C ASN A 489 -10.75 1.47 35.19
N ASP A 490 -10.19 2.68 35.17
CA ASP A 490 -10.26 3.62 36.30
C ASP A 490 -11.71 4.08 36.52
N SER A 491 -12.45 4.35 35.44
CA SER A 491 -13.89 4.65 35.49
C SER A 491 -14.70 3.53 36.17
N LEU A 492 -14.40 2.26 35.87
CA LEU A 492 -15.07 1.11 36.49
C LEU A 492 -14.78 0.97 37.97
N ILE A 493 -13.55 1.25 38.39
CA ILE A 493 -13.13 1.24 39.80
C ILE A 493 -13.88 2.30 40.58
N ILE A 494 -13.85 3.55 40.10
CA ILE A 494 -14.53 4.67 40.75
C ILE A 494 -16.03 4.40 40.83
N LYS A 495 -16.64 3.91 39.75
CA LYS A 495 -18.07 3.57 39.72
C LYS A 495 -18.41 2.43 40.69
N SER A 496 -17.57 1.43 40.81
CA SER A 496 -17.76 0.32 41.75
C SER A 496 -17.70 0.80 43.19
N ILE A 497 -16.67 1.58 43.54
CA ILE A 497 -16.52 2.17 44.88
C ILE A 497 -17.71 3.09 45.20
N THR A 498 -18.11 3.95 44.26
CA THR A 498 -19.28 4.83 44.45
C THR A 498 -20.54 4.02 44.78
N ASN A 499 -20.87 3.01 43.97
CA ASN A 499 -22.14 2.30 44.12
C ASN A 499 -22.13 1.28 45.26
N ASN A 500 -21.03 0.54 45.43
CA ASN A 500 -20.96 -0.61 46.33
C ASN A 500 -20.42 -0.25 47.72
N ILE A 501 -19.76 0.90 47.84
CA ILE A 501 -19.21 1.38 49.11
C ILE A 501 -19.93 2.65 49.55
N LEU A 502 -19.82 3.75 48.78
CA LEU A 502 -20.29 5.06 49.22
C LEU A 502 -21.82 5.10 49.34
N LEU A 503 -22.54 4.52 48.38
CA LEU A 503 -24.01 4.54 48.34
C LEU A 503 -24.69 3.31 48.94
N ALA A 504 -23.95 2.22 49.20
CA ALA A 504 -24.54 0.97 49.67
C ALA A 504 -24.77 0.92 51.19
N TYR A 505 -23.95 1.63 51.96
CA TYR A 505 -23.96 1.53 53.42
C TYR A 505 -24.50 2.81 54.06
N LYS A 506 -25.55 2.67 54.88
CA LYS A 506 -25.96 3.69 55.86
C LYS A 506 -24.96 3.64 57.03
N LEU A 507 -23.76 4.15 56.77
CA LEU A 507 -22.63 4.11 57.70
C LEU A 507 -22.98 4.91 58.95
N THR A 508 -23.00 4.26 60.12
CA THR A 508 -23.71 4.80 61.29
C THR A 508 -22.86 5.53 62.31
N ILE A 509 -21.52 5.57 62.23
CA ILE A 509 -20.62 6.50 62.95
C ILE A 509 -19.25 6.44 62.22
N ASP A 510 -18.55 7.59 62.08
CA ASP A 510 -17.24 7.81 61.42
C ASP A 510 -17.20 7.93 59.88
N GLN A 511 -18.26 8.42 59.25
CA GLN A 511 -18.32 8.62 57.79
C GLN A 511 -17.28 9.59 57.22
N GLU A 512 -16.86 10.60 57.99
CA GLU A 512 -15.79 11.52 57.59
C GLU A 512 -14.47 10.76 57.39
N ILE A 513 -14.15 9.82 58.29
CA ILE A 513 -12.97 8.97 58.19
C ILE A 513 -13.07 8.08 56.95
N VAL A 514 -14.23 7.46 56.71
CA VAL A 514 -14.45 6.61 55.53
C VAL A 514 -14.29 7.41 54.22
N ILE A 515 -14.88 8.61 54.14
CA ILE A 515 -14.77 9.46 52.94
C ILE A 515 -13.33 9.91 52.73
N ASN A 516 -12.62 10.28 53.79
CA ASN A 516 -11.20 10.65 53.70
C ASN A 516 -10.32 9.48 53.25
N ILE A 517 -10.60 8.25 53.71
CA ILE A 517 -9.91 7.04 53.24
C ILE A 517 -10.21 6.81 51.76
N LEU A 518 -11.47 6.88 51.33
CA LEU A 518 -11.83 6.65 49.91
C LEU A 518 -11.26 7.72 48.97
N LEU A 519 -11.24 8.98 49.39
CA LEU A 519 -10.61 10.06 48.64
C LEU A 519 -9.10 9.82 48.51
N LYS A 520 -8.44 9.40 49.59
CA LYS A 520 -7.02 9.05 49.59
C LYS A 520 -6.76 7.85 48.67
N ASP A 521 -7.53 6.78 48.82
CA ASP A 521 -7.39 5.55 48.05
C ASP A 521 -7.58 5.83 46.56
N ILE A 522 -8.70 6.43 46.13
CA ILE A 522 -8.93 6.71 44.70
C ILE A 522 -7.89 7.70 44.13
N SER A 523 -7.36 8.62 44.95
CA SER A 523 -6.29 9.52 44.50
C SER A 523 -4.99 8.82 44.11
N THR A 524 -4.80 7.55 44.49
CA THR A 524 -3.64 6.73 44.07
C THR A 524 -3.81 6.08 42.70
N LEU A 525 -4.92 6.27 41.99
CA LEU A 525 -5.09 5.79 40.61
C LEU A 525 -4.18 6.59 39.65
N ASN A 526 -3.68 5.92 38.62
CA ASN A 526 -2.64 6.45 37.71
C ASN A 526 -3.15 7.52 36.71
N VAL A 527 -4.42 7.53 36.33
CA VAL A 527 -4.98 8.60 35.47
C VAL A 527 -5.12 9.86 36.30
N GLN A 528 -4.78 11.04 35.76
CA GLN A 528 -5.14 12.32 36.37
C GLN A 528 -6.66 12.34 36.61
N PRO A 529 -7.15 12.12 37.84
CA PRO A 529 -8.56 11.77 38.06
C PRO A 529 -9.48 12.91 37.58
N LYS A 530 -8.96 14.13 37.58
CA LYS A 530 -9.63 15.39 37.24
C LYS A 530 -10.25 15.44 35.83
N THR A 531 -9.83 14.58 34.89
CA THR A 531 -10.43 14.55 33.53
C THR A 531 -11.50 13.47 33.36
N LEU A 532 -11.68 12.57 34.34
CA LEU A 532 -12.69 11.53 34.30
C LEU A 532 -14.02 12.03 34.85
N VAL A 533 -15.09 11.86 34.08
CA VAL A 533 -16.45 12.21 34.51
C VAL A 533 -16.83 11.48 35.78
N GLU A 534 -16.48 10.19 35.90
CA GLU A 534 -16.76 9.41 37.11
C GLU A 534 -16.04 9.93 38.35
N TRP A 535 -14.83 10.50 38.21
CA TRP A 535 -14.12 11.10 39.34
C TRP A 535 -14.81 12.37 39.83
N VAL A 536 -15.19 13.27 38.91
CA VAL A 536 -15.92 14.49 39.27
C VAL A 536 -17.24 14.12 39.95
N LYS A 537 -17.97 13.13 39.41
CA LYS A 537 -19.17 12.58 40.06
C LYS A 537 -18.89 12.04 41.44
N PHE A 538 -17.81 11.29 41.63
CA PHE A 538 -17.43 10.77 42.94
C PHE A 538 -17.15 11.89 43.95
N GLN A 539 -16.47 12.97 43.53
CA GLN A 539 -16.27 14.15 44.38
C GLN A 539 -17.59 14.82 44.76
N ASP A 540 -18.53 14.97 43.82
CA ASP A 540 -19.85 15.54 44.14
C ASP A 540 -20.66 14.60 45.04
N TYR A 541 -20.59 13.28 44.83
CA TYR A 541 -21.23 12.30 45.71
C TYR A 541 -20.67 12.39 47.14
N THR A 542 -19.35 12.41 47.31
CA THR A 542 -18.72 12.53 48.64
C THR A 542 -19.07 13.85 49.33
N ARG A 543 -19.11 14.97 48.59
CA ARG A 543 -19.56 16.27 49.09
C ARG A 543 -21.01 16.22 49.55
N LEU A 544 -21.90 15.66 48.73
CA LEU A 544 -23.32 15.51 49.06
C LEU A 544 -23.51 14.64 50.30
N VAL A 545 -22.84 13.49 50.36
CA VAL A 545 -22.93 12.59 51.52
C VAL A 545 -22.45 13.31 52.78
N ASN A 546 -21.29 14.00 52.76
CA ASN A 546 -20.83 14.82 53.89
C ASN A 546 -21.87 15.85 54.33
N LEU A 547 -22.48 16.59 53.39
CA LEU A 547 -23.51 17.58 53.72
C LEU A 547 -24.73 16.97 54.43
N LEU A 548 -25.14 15.76 54.06
CA LEU A 548 -26.30 15.09 54.66
C LEU A 548 -26.01 14.48 56.04
N ILE A 549 -24.73 14.23 56.36
CA ILE A 549 -24.30 13.56 57.58
C ILE A 549 -24.14 14.52 58.75
N TYR A 550 -23.60 15.72 58.52
CA TYR A 550 -23.49 16.75 59.55
C TYR A 550 -24.87 17.37 59.85
N LYS A 551 -25.72 16.59 60.51
CA LYS A 551 -27.10 16.93 60.90
C LYS A 551 -27.22 18.20 61.74
N GLU A 552 -26.16 18.59 62.43
CA GLU A 552 -26.15 19.77 63.31
C GLU A 552 -26.08 21.11 62.54
N MET A 553 -25.74 21.09 61.24
CA MET A 553 -25.55 22.33 60.48
C MET A 553 -26.71 22.74 59.55
N ASN A 554 -27.75 21.93 59.33
CA ASN A 554 -28.88 22.37 58.49
C ASN A 554 -30.18 21.56 58.72
N GLN A 555 -30.99 21.95 59.71
CA GLN A 555 -32.39 21.51 59.79
C GLN A 555 -33.19 21.92 58.53
N ASP A 556 -32.77 23.00 57.86
CA ASP A 556 -33.34 23.48 56.59
C ASP A 556 -33.13 22.50 55.43
N LEU A 557 -32.07 21.67 55.47
CA LEU A 557 -31.85 20.61 54.48
C LEU A 557 -32.76 19.40 54.71
N LEU A 558 -33.22 19.13 55.93
CA LEU A 558 -34.19 18.05 56.17
C LEU A 558 -35.62 18.45 55.76
N ASN A 559 -35.90 19.76 55.77
CA ASN A 559 -37.19 20.36 55.39
C ASN A 559 -37.26 20.78 53.91
N PHE A 560 -36.20 20.54 53.14
CA PHE A 560 -36.11 20.94 51.75
C PHE A 560 -37.13 20.17 50.89
N ASP A 561 -37.91 20.90 50.07
CA ASP A 561 -38.91 20.29 49.19
C ASP A 561 -38.23 19.32 48.19
N LYS A 562 -38.77 18.11 48.10
CA LYS A 562 -38.23 17.02 47.25
C LYS A 562 -38.71 17.12 45.79
N SER A 563 -39.38 18.22 45.42
CA SER A 563 -39.69 18.53 44.03
C SER A 563 -38.42 18.73 43.19
N GLY A 564 -38.49 18.40 41.90
CA GLY A 564 -37.34 18.46 41.00
C GLY A 564 -36.74 19.86 40.85
N GLU A 565 -37.54 20.91 41.00
CA GLU A 565 -37.11 22.31 40.89
C GLU A 565 -36.29 22.76 42.10
N SER A 566 -36.73 22.37 43.30
CA SER A 566 -35.99 22.60 44.54
C SER A 566 -34.63 21.87 44.51
N ILE A 567 -34.60 20.60 44.12
CA ILE A 567 -33.34 19.84 44.02
C ILE A 567 -32.37 20.43 43.00
N PHE A 568 -32.88 21.01 41.91
CA PHE A 568 -32.06 21.73 40.94
C PHE A 568 -31.43 23.01 41.53
N GLN A 569 -32.16 23.75 42.38
CA GLN A 569 -31.60 24.88 43.11
C GLN A 569 -30.55 24.43 44.14
N PHE A 570 -30.82 23.35 44.87
CA PHE A 570 -29.87 22.73 45.79
C PHE A 570 -28.58 22.33 45.07
N GLN A 571 -28.69 21.70 43.90
CA GLN A 571 -27.56 21.32 43.07
C GLN A 571 -26.64 22.52 42.74
N LYS A 572 -27.22 23.67 42.38
CA LYS A 572 -26.46 24.90 42.08
C LYS A 572 -25.81 25.50 43.32
N ILE A 573 -26.52 25.57 44.45
CA ILE A 573 -26.02 26.16 45.69
C ILE A 573 -24.77 25.42 46.19
N TYR A 574 -24.80 24.08 46.12
CA TYR A 574 -23.70 23.24 46.60
C TYR A 574 -22.71 22.84 45.51
N GLN A 575 -22.83 23.41 44.30
CA GLN A 575 -21.95 23.17 43.16
C GLN A 575 -21.82 21.68 42.81
N LEU A 576 -22.92 20.94 42.84
CA LEU A 576 -22.98 19.50 42.52
C LEU A 576 -23.27 19.28 41.02
N GLU A 577 -22.55 20.00 40.16
CA GLU A 577 -22.89 20.15 38.73
C GLU A 577 -22.79 18.83 37.94
N SER A 578 -22.04 17.85 38.43
CA SER A 578 -21.89 16.57 37.73
C SER A 578 -22.98 15.54 38.05
N LEU A 579 -23.76 15.76 39.11
CA LEU A 579 -24.84 14.86 39.52
C LEU A 579 -26.16 15.26 38.85
N THR A 580 -26.94 14.29 38.40
CA THR A 580 -28.31 14.55 37.95
C THR A 580 -29.25 14.74 39.14
N VAL A 581 -30.38 15.43 38.94
CA VAL A 581 -31.45 15.57 39.95
C VAL A 581 -31.88 14.21 40.51
N GLN A 582 -31.99 13.19 39.65
CA GLN A 582 -32.33 11.82 40.07
C GLN A 582 -31.25 11.18 40.94
N GLU A 583 -29.97 11.40 40.63
CA GLU A 583 -28.85 10.92 41.45
C GLU A 583 -28.85 11.58 42.83
N ILE A 584 -29.08 12.89 42.91
CA ILE A 584 -29.19 13.62 44.18
C ILE A 584 -30.36 13.09 45.01
N GLN A 585 -31.54 12.92 44.41
CA GLN A 585 -32.72 12.34 45.07
C GLN A 585 -32.42 10.95 45.65
N LYS A 586 -31.75 10.09 44.88
CA LYS A 586 -31.39 8.74 45.32
C LYS A 586 -30.48 8.77 46.54
N VAL A 587 -29.45 9.62 46.55
CA VAL A 587 -28.54 9.77 47.70
C VAL A 587 -29.34 10.27 48.91
N TRP A 588 -30.21 11.25 48.71
CA TRP A 588 -31.06 11.80 49.76
C TRP A 588 -31.92 10.73 50.42
N GLN A 589 -32.56 9.85 49.63
CA GLN A 589 -33.39 8.74 50.13
C GLN A 589 -32.59 7.68 50.92
N ILE A 590 -31.30 7.51 50.63
CA ILE A 590 -30.46 6.52 51.31
C ILE A 590 -30.08 7.03 52.71
N PHE A 591 -29.73 8.32 52.83
CA PHE A 591 -29.13 8.88 54.04
C PHE A 591 -30.12 9.54 55.01
N ILE A 592 -31.26 10.05 54.51
CA ILE A 592 -32.36 10.62 55.30
C ILE A 592 -33.52 9.64 55.28
#